data_AF-A0A3L9YLS9-F1
#
_entry.id   AF-A0A3L9YLS9-F1
#
_cell.length_a   1.000
_cell.length_b   1.000
_cell.length_c   1.000
_cell.angle_alpha   90.00
_cell.angle_beta   90.00
_cell.angle_gamma   90.00
#
_symmetry.space_group_name_H-M   'P 1'
#
loop_
_entity.id
_entity.type
_entity.pdbx_description
1 polymer ?
#
loop_
_entity_poly.entity_id
_entity_poly.type
_entity_poly.pdbx_seq_one_letter_code
_entity_poly.pdbx_strand_id
1 'polypeptide(L)' 'MQVSYLDIEQLGDMLSTGERITTLDHPTQQVHVLHWGGVDLLAVVDPVTGGAVVVSPCSEDADSGGSIHAHARQAFAAA' A
#
# COMPACT_ATOMS: atom_id res chain seq x y z
N MET A 1 11.09 4.61 0.07
CA MET A 1 9.65 4.50 0.41
C MET A 1 9.03 5.88 0.52
N GLN A 2 7.89 6.09 -0.12
CA GLN A 2 7.08 7.30 -0.03
C GLN A 2 5.79 6.99 0.73
N VAL A 3 5.35 7.93 1.57
CA VAL A 3 4.09 7.86 2.31
C VAL A 3 3.16 8.95 1.80
N SER A 4 1.95 8.55 1.41
CA SER A 4 0.89 9.45 0.96
C SER A 4 -0.37 9.23 1.80
N TYR A 5 -1.14 10.28 2.01
CA TYR A 5 -2.41 10.22 2.74
C TYR A 5 -3.54 10.38 1.73
N LEU A 6 -4.46 9.43 1.72
CA LEU A 6 -5.64 9.44 0.88
C LEU A 6 -6.88 9.61 1.74
N ASP A 7 -7.80 10.45 1.28
CA ASP A 7 -9.15 10.45 1.81
C ASP A 7 -9.95 9.24 1.30
N ILE A 8 -11.18 9.11 1.79
CA ILE A 8 -12.07 7.99 1.47
C ILE A 8 -12.43 7.91 -0.02
N GLU A 9 -12.53 9.06 -0.71
CA GLU A 9 -12.90 9.10 -2.13
C GLU A 9 -11.71 8.64 -2.99
N GLN A 10 -10.52 9.14 -2.69
CA GLN A 10 -9.27 8.76 -3.33
C GLN A 10 -8.94 7.28 -3.11
N LEU A 11 -9.15 6.78 -1.89
CA LEU A 11 -9.01 5.36 -1.60
C LEU A 11 -10.02 4.53 -2.39
N GLY A 12 -11.28 4.97 -2.46
CA GLY A 12 -12.33 4.30 -3.22
C GLY A 12 -11.99 4.18 -4.70
N ASP A 13 -11.51 5.27 -5.31
CA ASP A 13 -11.05 5.27 -6.70
C ASP A 13 -9.88 4.30 -6.92
N MET A 14 -8.87 4.36 -6.05
CA MET A 14 -7.71 3.45 -6.08
C MET A 14 -8.13 1.98 -5.94
N LEU A 15 -9.05 1.66 -5.04
CA LEU A 15 -9.55 0.29 -4.82
C LEU A 15 -10.44 -0.21 -5.96
N SER A 16 -11.03 0.70 -6.75
CA SER A 16 -11.88 0.37 -7.89
C SER A 16 -11.11 0.21 -9.20
N THR A 17 -10.00 0.93 -9.35
CA THR A 17 -9.17 0.95 -10.56
C THR A 17 -7.90 0.10 -10.44
N GLY A 18 -7.38 -0.09 -9.23
CA GLY A 18 -6.20 -0.90 -8.95
C GLY A 18 -6.50 -2.40 -8.88
N GLU A 19 -5.47 -3.21 -9.13
CA GLU A 19 -5.56 -4.64 -8.92
C GLU A 19 -5.33 -4.94 -7.45
N ARG A 20 -6.33 -5.54 -6.80
CA ARG A 20 -6.21 -5.97 -5.41
C ARG A 20 -5.53 -7.33 -5.34
N ILE A 21 -4.32 -7.35 -4.79
CA ILE A 21 -3.56 -8.58 -4.61
C ILE A 21 -4.08 -9.33 -3.39
N THR A 22 -4.15 -8.66 -2.25
CA THR A 22 -4.69 -9.24 -1.01
C THR A 22 -5.16 -8.16 -0.05
N THR A 23 -5.93 -8.57 0.95
CA THR A 23 -6.29 -7.76 2.10
C THR A 23 -5.84 -8.49 3.36
N LEU A 24 -5.16 -7.77 4.24
CA LEU A 24 -4.75 -8.25 5.55
C LEU A 24 -5.63 -7.56 6.59
N ASP A 25 -6.44 -8.35 7.28
CA ASP A 25 -7.25 -7.86 8.38
C ASP A 25 -6.42 -7.89 9.67
N HIS A 26 -6.05 -6.70 10.17
CA HIS A 26 -5.43 -6.53 11.48
C HIS A 26 -6.54 -6.19 12.50
N PRO A 27 -6.41 -6.53 13.79
CA PRO A 27 -7.47 -6.34 14.80
C PRO A 27 -8.12 -4.94 14.86
N THR A 28 -7.40 -3.90 14.42
CA THR A 28 -7.86 -2.51 14.47
C THR A 28 -7.86 -1.82 13.11
N GLN A 29 -7.33 -2.45 12.06
CA GLN A 29 -7.06 -1.80 10.78
C GLN A 29 -7.16 -2.80 9.64
N GLN A 30 -7.64 -2.35 8.50
CA GLN A 30 -7.59 -3.14 7.27
C GLN A 30 -6.42 -2.66 6.43
N VAL A 31 -5.59 -3.58 5.94
CA VAL A 31 -4.45 -3.25 5.08
C VAL A 31 -4.68 -3.89 3.71
N HIS A 32 -4.78 -3.08 2.68
CA HIS A 32 -4.86 -3.56 1.30
C HIS A 32 -3.47 -3.58 0.67
N VAL A 33 -3.13 -4.68 0.02
CA VAL A 33 -1.99 -4.80 -0.88
C VAL A 33 -2.53 -4.67 -2.30
N LEU A 34 -2.09 -3.63 -3.01
CA LEU A 34 -2.62 -3.27 -4.33
C LEU A 34 -1.48 -3.12 -5.33
N HIS A 35 -1.72 -3.50 -6.57
CA HIS A 35 -0.91 -3.08 -7.71
C HIS A 35 -1.59 -1.90 -8.40
N TRP A 36 -0.94 -0.74 -8.40
CA TRP A 36 -1.49 0.49 -8.95
C TRP A 36 -0.37 1.39 -9.50
N GLY A 37 -0.56 1.94 -10.70
CA GLY A 37 0.45 2.77 -11.35
C GLY A 37 1.76 2.03 -11.70
N GLY A 38 1.71 0.71 -11.89
CA GLY A 38 2.88 -0.12 -12.24
C GLY A 38 3.71 -0.58 -11.04
N VAL A 39 3.29 -0.29 -9.80
CA VAL A 39 3.99 -0.69 -8.58
C VAL A 39 3.06 -1.34 -7.57
N ASP A 40 3.63 -2.17 -6.70
CA ASP A 40 2.93 -2.71 -5.55
C ASP A 40 2.98 -1.71 -4.38
N LEU A 41 1.85 -1.47 -3.73
CA LEU A 41 1.72 -0.56 -2.60
C LEU A 41 0.89 -1.16 -1.46
N LEU A 42 1.05 -0.58 -0.28
CA LEU A 42 0.29 -0.90 0.92
C LEU A 42 -0.62 0.27 1.27
N ALA A 43 -1.92 0.03 1.38
CA ALA A 43 -2.89 1.01 1.85
C ALA A 43 -3.44 0.58 3.21
N VAL A 44 -3.08 1.30 4.27
CA VAL A 44 -3.55 1.07 5.64
C VAL A 44 -4.77 1.96 5.89
N VAL A 45 -5.94 1.35 6.02
CA VAL A 45 -7.21 2.04 6.19
C VAL A 45 -7.38 2.49 7.63
N ASP A 46 -7.71 3.78 7.81
CA ASP A 46 -8.13 4.32 9.09
C ASP A 46 -9.61 3.95 9.34
N PRO A 47 -9.91 3.16 10.39
CA PRO A 47 -11.28 2.72 10.67
C PRO A 47 -12.23 3.86 11.07
N VAL A 48 -11.70 5.03 11.47
CA VAL A 48 -12.51 6.17 11.91
C VAL A 48 -12.93 7.03 10.73
N THR A 49 -11.97 7.35 9.85
CA THR A 49 -12.20 8.27 8.72
C THR A 49 -12.53 7.56 7.42
N GLY A 50 -12.20 6.27 7.29
CA GLY A 50 -12.30 5.51 6.04
C GLY A 50 -11.25 5.89 4.99
N GLY A 51 -10.37 6.86 5.28
CA GLY A 51 -9.21 7.16 4.44
C GLY A 51 -8.09 6.13 4.63
N ALA A 52 -6.97 6.32 3.95
CA ALA A 52 -5.83 5.43 4.08
C ALA A 52 -4.47 6.15 4.07
N VAL A 53 -3.53 5.56 4.79
CA VAL A 53 -2.10 5.84 4.61
C VAL A 53 -1.56 4.86 3.58
N VAL A 54 -1.07 5.38 2.46
CA VAL A 54 -0.47 4.60 1.38
C VAL A 54 1.04 4.66 1.47
N VAL A 55 1.67 3.49 1.46
CA VAL A 55 3.12 3.32 1.41
C VAL A 55 3.48 2.69 0.07
N SER A 56 4.29 3.40 -0.72
CA SER A 56 4.76 2.96 -2.03
C SER A 56 6.30 2.99 -2.12
N PRO A 57 6.92 2.23 -3.03
CA PRO A 57 8.35 2.40 -3.32
C PRO A 57 8.64 3.83 -3.83
N CYS A 58 9.87 4.30 -3.62
CA CYS A 58 10.32 5.54 -4.27
C CYS A 58 10.51 5.29 -5.77
N SER A 59 10.40 6.33 -6.60
CA SER A 59 10.55 6.24 -8.06
C SER A 59 11.84 5.54 -8.51
N GLU A 60 12.95 5.72 -7.78
CA GLU A 60 14.24 5.07 -8.09
C GLU A 60 14.21 3.53 -7.87
N ASP A 61 13.39 3.06 -6.93
CA ASP A 61 13.23 1.62 -6.63
C ASP A 61 12.23 0.95 -7.57
N ALA A 62 11.22 1.70 -8.04
CA ALA A 62 10.19 1.23 -8.96
C ALA A 62 10.78 0.83 -10.33
N ASP A 63 11.69 1.65 -10.87
CA ASP A 63 12.36 1.42 -12.16
C ASP A 63 13.30 0.19 -12.14
N SER A 64 13.73 -0.23 -10.95
CA SER A 64 14.60 -1.40 -10.77
C SER A 64 13.82 -2.71 -10.55
N GLY A 65 12.48 -2.69 -10.66
CA GLY A 65 11.64 -3.83 -10.30
C GLY A 65 11.59 -4.09 -8.79
N GLY A 66 11.93 -3.09 -7.98
CA GLY A 66 11.89 -3.13 -6.52
C GLY A 66 10.46 -3.21 -6.02
N SER A 67 9.92 -4.43 -5.95
CA SER A 67 8.61 -4.65 -5.34
C SER A 67 8.67 -4.32 -3.84
N ILE A 68 7.58 -3.76 -3.31
CA ILE A 68 7.38 -3.58 -1.86
C ILE A 68 7.56 -4.90 -1.10
N HIS A 69 7.36 -6.04 -1.76
CA HIS A 69 7.64 -7.37 -1.23
C HIS A 69 9.13 -7.59 -0.93
N ALA A 70 10.05 -7.06 -1.73
CA ALA A 70 11.50 -7.16 -1.49
C ALA A 70 11.92 -6.31 -0.27
N HIS A 71 11.35 -5.12 -0.16
CA HIS A 71 11.60 -4.21 0.96
C HIS A 71 10.93 -4.66 2.26
N ALA A 72 9.70 -5.17 2.20
CA ALA A 72 9.00 -5.74 3.36
C ALA A 72 9.75 -6.97 3.90
N ARG A 73 10.29 -7.82 3.02
CA ARG A 73 11.17 -8.92 3.44
C ARG A 73 12.42 -8.40 4.14
N GLN A 74 13.09 -7.36 3.65
CA GLN A 74 14.26 -6.80 4.34
C GLN A 74 13.91 -6.19 5.70
N ALA A 75 12.79 -5.46 5.79
CA ALA A 75 12.38 -4.81 7.02
C ALA A 75 11.91 -5.80 8.10
N PHE A 76 11.20 -6.88 7.72
CA PHE A 76 10.68 -7.88 8.66
C PHE A 76 11.61 -9.10 8.87
N ALA A 77 12.59 -9.35 8.00
CA ALA A 77 13.63 -10.36 8.26
C ALA A 77 14.75 -9.86 9.19
N ALA A 78 14.80 -8.54 9.44
CA ALA A 78 15.74 -7.90 10.37
C ALA A 78 15.14 -7.68 11.78
N ALA A 79 13.91 -8.16 12.04
CA ALA A 79 13.22 -8.07 13.32
C ALA A 79 13.24 -9.41 14.08
#